data_AF-Q5BYC1-F1
#
_entry.id   AF-Q5BYC1-F1
#
_cell.length_a   1.000
_cell.length_b   1.000
_cell.length_c   1.000
_cell.angle_alpha   90.00
_cell.angle_beta   90.00
_cell.angle_gamma   90.00
#
_symmetry.space_group_name_H-M   'P 1'
#
loop_
_entity.id
_entity.type
_entity.pdbx_description
1 polymer ?
#
loop_
_entity_poly.entity_id
_entity_poly.type
_entity_poly.pdbx_seq_one_letter_code
_entity_poly.pdbx_strand_id
1 'polypeptide(L)'
;MAIELQEMRVTMLAYVESRMSFIAANTSILVGASTAAKLMGHAGGLTALTKMPSCNILVLGAQKRLLSGFSNTSVLPHTGYIFNSEIVQKLPPDLRLKAARLIANKVALAARVDLFHESPDGQVGEKLLLEIERKFDKWQEPPPVKTIKALPAPIDPPAKKRGGRRYRKMKERLGMSDLRRSANRIQFGEITDDAYQSDLGFS
;
A
#
# COMPACT_ATOMS: atom_id res chain seq x y z
N MET A 1 -23.64 -3.96 -36.42
CA MET A 1 -22.84 -5.10 -35.91
C MET A 1 -22.13 -4.84 -34.59
N ALA A 2 -21.11 -3.97 -34.49
CA ALA A 2 -20.35 -3.82 -33.23
C ALA A 2 -21.19 -3.25 -32.06
N ILE A 3 -22.06 -2.29 -32.35
CA ILE A 3 -22.98 -1.69 -31.35
C ILE A 3 -23.99 -2.74 -30.88
N GLU A 4 -24.61 -3.47 -31.81
CA GLU A 4 -25.55 -4.57 -31.49
C GLU A 4 -24.89 -5.66 -30.65
N LEU A 5 -23.64 -6.05 -30.95
CA LEU A 5 -22.87 -7.00 -30.13
C LEU A 5 -22.62 -6.48 -28.72
N GLN A 6 -22.37 -5.18 -28.58
CA GLN A 6 -22.18 -4.56 -27.28
C GLN A 6 -23.48 -4.53 -26.48
N GLU A 7 -24.62 -4.24 -27.12
CA GLU A 7 -25.94 -4.32 -26.48
C GLU A 7 -26.25 -5.74 -26.03
N MET A 8 -26.04 -6.75 -26.90
CA MET A 8 -26.19 -8.16 -26.54
C MET A 8 -25.27 -8.58 -25.38
N ARG A 9 -24.04 -8.06 -25.33
CA ARG A 9 -23.14 -8.32 -24.20
C ARG A 9 -23.68 -7.71 -22.90
N VAL A 10 -24.23 -6.50 -22.95
CA VAL A 10 -24.81 -5.84 -21.77
C VAL A 10 -26.04 -6.60 -21.27
N THR A 11 -26.93 -7.04 -22.16
CA THR A 11 -28.09 -7.85 -21.78
C THR A 11 -27.69 -9.20 -21.18
N MET A 12 -26.68 -9.88 -21.75
CA MET A 12 -26.12 -11.10 -21.17
C MET A 12 -25.50 -10.87 -19.79
N LEU A 13 -24.76 -9.79 -19.60
CA LEU A 13 -24.19 -9.44 -18.29
C LEU A 13 -25.28 -9.17 -17.25
N ALA A 14 -26.34 -8.44 -17.62
CA ALA A 14 -27.48 -8.19 -16.74
C ALA A 14 -28.20 -9.50 -16.36
N TYR A 15 -28.34 -10.43 -17.31
CA TYR A 15 -28.89 -11.74 -17.04
C TYR A 15 -28.02 -12.54 -16.05
N VAL A 16 -26.72 -12.60 -16.28
CA VAL A 16 -25.77 -13.28 -15.39
C VAL A 16 -25.76 -12.64 -14.00
N GLU A 17 -25.84 -11.31 -13.92
CA GLU A 17 -25.94 -10.58 -12.66
C GLU A 17 -27.19 -10.98 -11.86
N SER A 18 -28.36 -11.11 -12.52
CA SER A 18 -29.61 -11.54 -11.86
C SER A 18 -29.53 -12.96 -11.28
N ARG A 19 -28.68 -13.82 -11.85
CA ARG A 19 -28.46 -15.21 -11.43
C ARG A 19 -27.18 -15.40 -10.63
N MET A 20 -26.47 -14.33 -10.32
CA MET A 20 -25.16 -14.38 -9.68
C MET A 20 -25.24 -14.99 -8.28
N SER A 21 -26.30 -14.68 -7.53
CA SER A 21 -26.54 -15.23 -6.20
C SER A 21 -26.60 -16.76 -6.20
N PHE A 22 -27.05 -17.37 -7.29
CA PHE A 22 -27.09 -18.81 -7.44
C PHE A 22 -25.78 -19.39 -7.99
N ILE A 23 -25.13 -18.69 -8.92
CA ILE A 23 -23.91 -19.18 -9.58
C ILE A 23 -22.68 -19.05 -8.66
N ALA A 24 -22.54 -17.91 -7.99
CA ALA A 24 -21.36 -17.56 -7.22
C ALA A 24 -21.75 -16.64 -6.04
N ALA A 25 -22.40 -17.24 -5.04
CA ALA A 25 -22.93 -16.53 -3.87
C ALA A 25 -21.82 -15.79 -3.09
N ASN A 26 -20.69 -16.46 -2.85
CA ASN A 26 -19.64 -15.91 -1.98
C ASN A 26 -18.90 -14.75 -2.64
N THR A 27 -18.57 -14.87 -3.94
CA THR A 27 -17.93 -13.77 -4.69
C THR A 27 -18.85 -12.58 -4.91
N SER A 28 -20.16 -12.82 -5.10
CA SER A 28 -21.18 -11.77 -5.20
C SER A 28 -21.27 -10.94 -3.93
N ILE A 29 -21.29 -11.59 -2.76
CA ILE A 29 -21.34 -10.90 -1.46
C ILE A 29 -20.09 -10.02 -1.25
N LEU A 30 -18.92 -10.46 -1.71
CA LEU A 30 -17.66 -9.74 -1.51
C LEU A 30 -17.51 -8.44 -2.32
N VAL A 31 -17.87 -8.46 -3.60
CA VAL A 31 -17.57 -7.35 -4.54
C VAL A 31 -18.83 -6.76 -5.18
N GLY A 32 -19.98 -7.41 -4.97
CA GLY A 32 -21.25 -7.11 -5.62
C GLY A 32 -21.48 -7.94 -6.88
N ALA A 33 -22.75 -8.20 -7.20
CA ALA A 33 -23.14 -9.03 -8.33
C ALA A 33 -22.65 -8.48 -9.69
N SER A 34 -22.72 -7.16 -9.89
CA SER A 34 -22.28 -6.50 -11.13
C SER A 34 -20.79 -6.67 -11.42
N THR A 35 -19.95 -6.56 -10.39
CA THR A 35 -18.49 -6.69 -10.54
C THR A 35 -18.10 -8.16 -10.66
N ALA A 36 -18.77 -9.06 -9.92
CA ALA A 36 -18.59 -10.51 -10.05
C ALA A 36 -18.94 -11.00 -11.47
N ALA A 37 -20.05 -10.52 -12.06
CA ALA A 37 -20.43 -10.81 -13.44
C ALA A 37 -19.35 -10.36 -14.44
N LYS A 38 -18.83 -9.14 -14.27
CA LYS A 38 -17.74 -8.61 -15.12
C LYS A 38 -16.45 -9.41 -14.99
N LEU A 39 -16.09 -9.81 -13.76
CA LEU A 39 -14.91 -10.63 -13.49
C LEU A 39 -15.03 -12.01 -14.14
N MET A 40 -16.16 -12.69 -13.96
CA MET A 40 -16.38 -14.00 -14.59
C MET A 40 -16.46 -13.90 -16.11
N GLY A 41 -17.17 -12.90 -16.64
CA GLY A 41 -17.26 -12.68 -18.09
C GLY A 41 -15.90 -12.42 -18.73
N HIS A 42 -15.02 -11.67 -18.05
CA HIS A 42 -13.66 -11.41 -18.54
C HIS A 42 -12.71 -12.60 -18.33
N ALA A 43 -12.90 -13.37 -17.25
CA ALA A 43 -12.08 -14.56 -17.00
C ALA A 43 -12.41 -15.73 -17.93
N GLY A 44 -13.63 -15.76 -18.49
CA GLY A 44 -14.13 -16.88 -19.29
C GLY A 44 -14.87 -17.94 -18.46
N GLY A 45 -15.49 -17.53 -17.35
CA GLY A 45 -16.26 -18.38 -16.46
C GLY A 45 -15.61 -18.62 -15.09
N LEU A 46 -16.35 -19.28 -14.21
CA LEU A 46 -15.95 -19.51 -12.82
C LEU A 46 -14.70 -20.41 -12.73
N THR A 47 -14.64 -21.49 -13.51
CA THR A 47 -13.49 -22.42 -13.56
C THR A 47 -12.18 -21.74 -14.00
N ALA A 48 -12.26 -20.79 -14.93
CA ALA A 48 -11.11 -20.02 -15.35
C ALA A 48 -10.70 -19.02 -14.26
N LEU A 49 -11.68 -18.36 -13.63
CA LEU A 49 -11.44 -17.41 -12.54
C LEU A 49 -10.72 -18.06 -11.34
N THR A 50 -11.07 -19.29 -10.96
CA THR A 50 -10.42 -19.99 -9.83
C THR A 50 -8.95 -20.35 -10.06
N LYS A 51 -8.60 -20.61 -11.32
CA LYS A 51 -7.23 -20.91 -11.76
C LYS A 51 -6.36 -19.66 -11.84
N MET A 52 -6.95 -18.47 -11.93
CA MET A 52 -6.21 -17.23 -11.97
C MET A 52 -5.59 -16.91 -10.60
N PRO A 53 -4.31 -16.48 -10.54
CA PRO A 53 -3.74 -15.95 -9.32
C PRO A 53 -4.36 -14.59 -8.97
N SER A 54 -4.32 -14.22 -7.69
CA SER A 54 -4.95 -12.98 -7.21
C SER A 54 -4.39 -11.71 -7.84
N CYS A 55 -3.11 -11.69 -8.22
CA CYS A 55 -2.48 -10.59 -8.93
C CYS A 55 -3.09 -10.36 -10.33
N ASN A 56 -3.50 -11.43 -11.02
CA ASN A 56 -4.17 -11.33 -12.30
C ASN A 56 -5.63 -10.88 -12.12
N ILE A 57 -6.31 -11.40 -11.09
CA ILE A 57 -7.68 -11.00 -10.74
C ILE A 57 -7.75 -9.50 -10.44
N LEU A 58 -6.75 -8.93 -9.76
CA LEU A 58 -6.65 -7.50 -9.47
C LEU A 58 -6.70 -6.63 -10.73
N VAL A 59 -6.07 -7.07 -11.81
CA VAL A 59 -5.92 -6.30 -13.06
C VAL A 59 -6.95 -6.68 -14.12
N LEU A 60 -7.91 -7.55 -13.82
CA LEU A 60 -8.98 -7.89 -14.75
C LEU A 60 -9.81 -6.64 -15.09
N GLY A 61 -10.02 -6.40 -16.38
CA GLY A 61 -10.70 -5.21 -16.88
C GLY A 61 -9.84 -3.94 -16.91
N ALA A 62 -8.55 -4.02 -16.56
CA ALA A 62 -7.65 -2.88 -16.70
C ALA A 62 -7.42 -2.56 -18.19
N GLN A 63 -7.77 -1.36 -18.60
CA GLN A 63 -7.51 -0.88 -19.95
C GLN A 63 -6.16 -0.17 -20.02
N LYS A 64 -5.31 -0.58 -20.96
CA LYS A 64 -4.10 0.18 -21.30
C LYS A 64 -4.53 1.46 -22.01
N ARG A 65 -4.54 2.57 -21.28
CA ARG A 65 -4.73 3.90 -21.88
C ARG A 65 -3.36 4.40 -22.33
N LEU A 66 -3.12 4.40 -23.64
CA LEU A 66 -2.03 5.20 -24.20
C LEU A 66 -2.51 6.65 -24.19
N LEU A 67 -1.99 7.44 -23.26
CA LEU A 67 -2.30 8.86 -23.22
C LEU A 67 -1.31 9.59 -24.13
N SER A 68 -1.83 10.35 -25.10
CA SER A 68 -1.03 11.30 -25.87
C SER A 68 -0.81 12.57 -25.03
N GLY A 69 0.15 12.54 -24.11
CA GLY A 69 0.47 13.69 -23.26
C GLY A 69 1.69 13.49 -22.37
N PHE A 70 2.28 14.59 -21.87
CA PHE A 70 3.49 14.59 -21.05
C PHE A 70 3.26 14.30 -19.55
N SER A 71 2.04 13.97 -19.15
CA SER A 71 1.70 13.73 -17.73
C SER A 71 1.98 12.28 -17.33
N ASN A 72 2.87 12.07 -16.35
CA ASN A 72 3.13 10.74 -15.76
C ASN A 72 2.05 10.30 -14.75
N THR A 73 1.19 11.22 -14.28
CA THR A 73 0.23 10.99 -13.18
C THR A 73 -1.12 10.45 -13.64
N SER A 74 -1.42 10.47 -14.93
CA SER A 74 -2.77 10.22 -15.45
C SER A 74 -3.10 8.76 -15.72
N VAL A 75 -2.12 7.84 -15.65
CA VAL A 75 -2.36 6.39 -15.71
C VAL A 75 -2.17 5.79 -14.33
N LEU A 76 -3.27 5.45 -13.65
CA LEU A 76 -3.23 4.67 -12.43
C LEU A 76 -2.96 3.19 -12.80
N PRO A 77 -1.81 2.61 -12.42
CA PRO A 77 -1.55 1.21 -12.69
C PRO A 77 -2.44 0.33 -11.81
N HIS A 78 -2.73 -0.89 -12.28
CA HIS A 78 -3.49 -1.90 -11.54
C HIS A 78 -4.93 -1.52 -11.17
N THR A 79 -5.58 -0.66 -11.95
CA THR A 79 -7.01 -0.32 -11.79
C THR A 79 -7.90 -1.19 -12.67
N GLY A 80 -8.31 -2.35 -12.16
CA GLY A 80 -9.30 -3.23 -12.79
C GLY A 80 -10.73 -3.03 -12.27
N TYR A 81 -11.61 -4.00 -12.54
CA TYR A 81 -12.99 -3.98 -12.04
C TYR A 81 -13.07 -3.92 -10.51
N ILE A 82 -12.16 -4.60 -9.80
CA ILE A 82 -12.11 -4.59 -8.33
C ILE A 82 -11.78 -3.19 -7.80
N PHE A 83 -10.88 -2.46 -8.45
CA PHE A 83 -10.56 -1.09 -8.02
C PHE A 83 -11.78 -0.16 -8.16
N ASN A 84 -12.58 -0.35 -9.21
CA ASN A 84 -13.78 0.44 -9.48
C ASN A 84 -15.02 -0.05 -8.70
N SER A 85 -14.88 -1.07 -7.84
CA SER A 85 -15.97 -1.53 -6.99
C SER A 85 -16.30 -0.52 -5.89
N GLU A 86 -17.57 -0.48 -5.48
CA GLU A 86 -18.04 0.46 -4.47
C GLU A 86 -17.29 0.32 -3.14
N ILE A 87 -16.98 -0.91 -2.74
CA ILE A 87 -16.26 -1.22 -1.49
C ILE A 87 -14.85 -0.60 -1.46
N VAL A 88 -14.16 -0.53 -2.61
CA VAL A 88 -12.86 0.13 -2.71
C VAL A 88 -13.01 1.65 -2.82
N GLN A 89 -13.99 2.12 -3.58
CA GLN A 89 -14.19 3.55 -3.82
C GLN A 89 -14.60 4.34 -2.56
N LYS A 90 -15.25 3.68 -1.59
CA LYS A 90 -15.55 4.25 -0.27
C LYS A 90 -14.31 4.62 0.55
N LEU A 91 -13.15 4.03 0.27
CA LEU A 91 -11.92 4.29 1.02
C LEU A 91 -11.17 5.53 0.52
N PRO A 92 -10.34 6.17 1.37
CA PRO A 92 -9.46 7.25 0.94
C PRO A 92 -8.46 6.75 -0.12
N PRO A 93 -8.05 7.61 -1.07
CA PRO A 93 -7.29 7.22 -2.27
C PRO A 93 -6.00 6.44 -1.94
N ASP A 94 -5.32 6.80 -0.86
CA ASP A 94 -4.08 6.17 -0.42
C ASP A 94 -4.26 4.68 -0.04
N LEU A 95 -5.44 4.32 0.46
CA LEU A 95 -5.76 2.96 0.88
C LEU A 95 -6.38 2.12 -0.24
N ARG A 96 -6.86 2.74 -1.33
CA ARG A 96 -7.61 2.04 -2.39
C ARG A 96 -6.81 0.91 -3.05
N LEU A 97 -5.54 1.14 -3.38
CA LEU A 97 -4.69 0.12 -4.00
C LEU A 97 -4.42 -1.05 -3.05
N LYS A 98 -4.19 -0.75 -1.76
CA LYS A 98 -4.00 -1.74 -0.71
C LYS A 98 -5.27 -2.58 -0.51
N ALA A 99 -6.42 -1.93 -0.51
CA ALA A 99 -7.74 -2.55 -0.41
C ALA A 99 -8.06 -3.43 -1.62
N ALA A 100 -7.84 -2.93 -2.84
CA ALA A 100 -8.08 -3.70 -4.07
C ALA A 100 -7.26 -5.00 -4.09
N ARG A 101 -5.99 -4.95 -3.64
CA ARG A 101 -5.14 -6.14 -3.51
C ARG A 101 -5.67 -7.13 -2.47
N LEU A 102 -6.11 -6.63 -1.32
CA LEU A 102 -6.71 -7.47 -0.28
C LEU A 102 -7.99 -8.15 -0.79
N ILE A 103 -8.88 -7.40 -1.44
CA ILE A 103 -10.13 -7.92 -1.99
C ILE A 103 -9.83 -8.94 -3.09
N ALA A 104 -8.91 -8.67 -4.02
CA ALA A 104 -8.53 -9.64 -5.06
C ALA A 104 -8.04 -10.96 -4.47
N ASN A 105 -7.29 -10.93 -3.36
CA ASN A 105 -6.90 -12.14 -2.64
C ASN A 105 -8.11 -12.89 -2.06
N LYS A 106 -9.06 -12.18 -1.47
CA LYS A 106 -10.26 -12.79 -0.89
C LYS A 106 -11.24 -13.31 -1.95
N VAL A 107 -11.36 -12.61 -3.08
CA VAL A 107 -12.13 -13.05 -4.25
C VAL A 107 -11.56 -14.35 -4.83
N ALA A 108 -10.23 -14.47 -4.91
CA ALA A 108 -9.61 -15.72 -5.37
C ALA A 108 -9.97 -16.92 -4.48
N LEU A 109 -10.07 -16.71 -3.16
CA LEU A 109 -10.51 -17.73 -2.21
C LEU A 109 -12.01 -18.02 -2.36
N ALA A 110 -12.85 -16.99 -2.38
CA ALA A 110 -14.29 -17.14 -2.52
C ALA A 110 -14.69 -17.81 -3.85
N ALA A 111 -14.03 -17.47 -4.95
CA ALA A 111 -14.29 -18.07 -6.26
C ALA A 111 -14.03 -19.59 -6.25
N ARG A 112 -13.02 -20.05 -5.49
CA ARG A 112 -12.74 -21.49 -5.33
C ARG A 112 -13.84 -22.20 -4.55
N VAL A 113 -14.31 -21.58 -3.47
CA VAL A 113 -15.42 -22.11 -2.67
C VAL A 113 -16.71 -22.17 -3.50
N ASP A 114 -16.98 -21.13 -4.30
CA ASP A 114 -18.12 -21.08 -5.22
C ASP A 114 -18.05 -22.20 -6.28
N LEU A 115 -16.86 -22.50 -6.81
CA LEU A 115 -16.69 -23.55 -7.83
C LEU A 115 -16.98 -24.96 -7.29
N PHE A 116 -16.59 -25.24 -6.05
CA PHE A 116 -16.84 -26.54 -5.42
C PHE A 116 -18.21 -26.62 -4.75
N HIS A 117 -19.00 -25.54 -4.78
CA HIS A 117 -20.32 -25.45 -4.16
C HIS A 117 -20.36 -25.85 -2.67
N GLU A 118 -19.26 -25.63 -1.94
CA GLU A 118 -19.14 -26.02 -0.52
C GLU A 118 -19.99 -25.13 0.41
N SER A 119 -20.28 -23.90 -0.01
CA SER A 119 -21.11 -22.95 0.74
C SER A 119 -22.08 -22.22 -0.20
N PRO A 120 -23.21 -22.84 -0.55
CA PRO A 120 -24.23 -22.21 -1.40
C PRO A 120 -24.96 -21.08 -0.66
N ASP A 121 -25.00 -21.11 0.68
CA ASP A 121 -25.65 -20.11 1.53
C ASP A 121 -24.90 -18.78 1.59
N GLY A 122 -23.68 -18.68 1.06
CA GLY A 122 -22.88 -17.45 1.08
C GLY A 122 -22.17 -17.14 2.41
N GLN A 123 -22.27 -18.02 3.41
CA GLN A 123 -21.68 -17.82 4.75
C GLN A 123 -20.16 -17.58 4.70
N VAL A 124 -19.45 -18.21 3.77
CA VAL A 124 -18.01 -18.00 3.62
C VAL A 124 -17.73 -16.59 3.08
N GLY A 125 -18.52 -16.12 2.12
CA GLY A 125 -18.48 -14.75 1.60
C GLY A 125 -18.67 -13.71 2.70
N GLU A 126 -19.66 -13.90 3.57
CA GLU A 126 -19.92 -13.01 4.71
C GLU A 126 -18.75 -12.96 5.69
N LYS A 127 -18.19 -14.11 6.07
CA LYS A 127 -17.00 -14.18 6.94
C LYS A 127 -15.82 -13.42 6.33
N LEU A 128 -15.60 -13.61 5.04
CA LEU A 128 -14.52 -12.94 4.31
C LEU A 128 -14.76 -11.42 4.21
N LEU A 129 -16.01 -10.99 4.01
CA LEU A 129 -16.38 -9.57 3.99
C LEU A 129 -16.08 -8.92 5.34
N LEU A 130 -16.49 -9.57 6.43
CA LEU A 130 -16.25 -9.10 7.78
C LEU A 130 -14.75 -9.01 8.13
N GLU A 131 -13.92 -9.92 7.62
CA GLU A 131 -12.47 -9.80 7.72
C GLU A 131 -11.89 -8.60 6.93
N ILE A 132 -12.50 -8.26 5.80
CA ILE A 132 -12.09 -7.11 4.98
C ILE A 132 -12.46 -5.81 5.68
N GLU A 133 -13.68 -5.71 6.20
CA GLU A 133 -14.16 -4.55 6.95
C GLU A 133 -13.29 -4.28 8.19
N ARG A 134 -13.02 -5.31 9.01
CA ARG A 134 -12.10 -5.21 10.15
C ARG A 134 -10.71 -4.68 9.77
N LYS A 135 -10.21 -5.03 8.58
CA LYS A 135 -8.91 -4.54 8.10
C LYS A 135 -9.00 -3.08 7.63
N PHE A 136 -10.13 -2.68 7.05
CA PHE A 136 -10.35 -1.31 6.62
C PHE A 136 -10.45 -0.38 7.82
N ASP A 137 -11.20 -0.75 8.84
CA ASP A 137 -11.32 0.00 10.09
C ASP A 137 -9.94 0.19 10.73
N LYS A 138 -9.19 -0.91 10.86
CA LYS A 138 -7.82 -0.89 11.39
C LYS A 138 -6.85 -0.01 10.59
N TRP A 139 -7.06 0.18 9.28
CA TRP A 139 -6.21 1.06 8.48
C TRP A 139 -6.58 2.53 8.62
N GLN A 140 -7.82 2.83 9.01
CA GLN A 140 -8.31 4.18 9.27
C GLN A 140 -8.05 4.64 10.70
N GLU A 141 -7.82 3.71 11.62
CA GLU A 141 -7.38 4.03 12.98
C GLU A 141 -6.13 4.92 12.95
N PRO A 142 -6.13 6.07 13.64
CA PRO A 142 -4.95 6.91 13.74
C PRO A 142 -3.83 6.14 14.44
N PRO A 143 -2.56 6.35 14.05
CA PRO A 143 -1.46 5.69 14.73
C PRO A 143 -1.48 6.06 16.22
N PRO A 144 -1.17 5.12 17.11
CA PRO A 144 -1.12 5.42 18.53
C PRO A 144 -0.14 6.57 18.77
N VAL A 145 -0.56 7.56 19.55
CA VAL A 145 0.29 8.70 19.89
C VAL A 145 1.57 8.15 20.51
N LYS A 146 2.73 8.57 19.96
CA LYS A 146 4.03 8.14 20.49
C LYS A 146 4.10 8.54 21.95
N THR A 147 4.23 7.56 22.84
CA THR A 147 4.46 7.85 24.25
C THR A 147 5.83 8.51 24.39
N ILE A 148 5.90 9.55 25.22
CA ILE A 148 7.17 10.19 25.57
C ILE A 148 7.96 9.16 26.36
N LYS A 149 8.92 8.51 25.70
CA LYS A 149 9.89 7.66 26.40
C LYS A 149 10.77 8.59 27.22
N ALA A 150 10.78 8.40 28.53
CA ALA A 150 11.70 9.11 29.41
C ALA A 150 13.12 8.91 28.86
N LEU A 151 13.90 9.98 28.83
CA LEU A 151 15.31 9.89 28.50
C LEU A 151 15.97 8.87 29.45
N PRO A 152 16.94 8.09 28.97
CA PRO A 152 17.72 7.25 29.87
C PRO A 152 18.32 8.15 30.95
N ALA A 153 18.32 7.66 32.19
CA ALA A 153 18.92 8.39 33.30
C ALA A 153 20.35 8.82 32.89
N PRO A 154 20.75 10.08 33.14
CA PRO A 154 22.11 10.55 32.91
C PRO A 154 23.08 9.80 33.83
N ILE A 155 23.46 8.60 33.41
CA ILE A 155 24.45 7.76 34.08
C ILE A 155 25.67 7.82 33.20
N ASP A 156 26.74 8.44 33.71
CA ASP A 156 28.01 8.44 33.01
C ASP A 156 28.54 7.00 32.93
N PRO A 157 28.69 6.45 31.72
CA PRO A 157 29.21 5.10 31.59
C PRO A 157 30.68 5.10 32.07
N PRO A 158 31.13 4.00 32.72
CA PRO A 158 32.51 3.91 33.14
C PRO A 158 33.44 4.04 31.93
N ALA A 159 34.55 4.77 32.11
CA ALA A 159 35.52 5.00 31.05
C ALA A 159 35.99 3.66 30.42
N LYS A 160 35.93 3.58 29.10
CA LYS A 160 36.37 2.38 28.37
C LYS A 160 37.89 2.23 28.53
N LYS A 161 38.33 1.25 29.31
CA LYS A 161 39.76 0.99 29.61
C LYS A 161 40.61 0.58 28.40
N ARG A 162 40.01 0.19 27.27
CA ARG A 162 40.73 -0.30 26.08
C ARG A 162 40.41 0.53 24.83
N GLY A 163 41.43 1.21 24.30
CA GLY A 163 41.36 1.99 23.05
C GLY A 163 41.53 1.13 21.79
N GLY A 164 40.57 0.23 21.52
CA GLY A 164 40.60 -0.63 20.34
C GLY A 164 40.44 0.12 19.01
N ARG A 165 40.72 -0.55 17.87
CA ARG A 165 40.65 0.03 16.51
C ARG A 165 39.32 0.73 16.20
N ARG A 166 38.19 0.16 16.65
CA ARG A 166 36.86 0.76 16.47
C ARG A 166 36.69 2.07 17.25
N TYR A 167 37.21 2.15 18.46
CA TYR A 167 37.14 3.35 19.29
C TYR A 167 38.01 4.48 18.73
N ARG A 168 39.20 4.16 18.21
CA ARG A 168 40.06 5.14 17.51
C ARG A 168 39.40 5.70 16.26
N LYS A 169 38.89 4.84 15.37
CA LYS A 169 38.13 5.26 14.19
C LYS A 169 36.88 6.09 14.53
N MET A 170 36.19 5.78 15.63
CA MET A 170 35.05 6.56 16.11
C MET A 170 35.49 7.95 16.60
N LYS A 171 36.61 8.04 17.35
CA LYS A 171 37.20 9.30 17.81
C LYS A 171 37.75 10.13 16.65
N GLU A 172 38.30 9.51 15.62
CA GLU A 172 38.72 10.19 14.39
C GLU A 172 37.53 10.73 13.59
N ARG A 173 36.42 9.97 13.55
CA ARG A 173 35.20 10.38 12.83
C ARG A 173 34.43 11.50 13.52
N LEU A 174 34.28 11.42 14.84
CA LEU A 174 33.50 12.37 15.64
C LEU A 174 34.35 13.49 16.25
N GLY A 175 35.67 13.29 16.32
CA GLY A 175 36.59 14.29 16.83
C GLY A 175 36.76 15.43 15.84
N MET A 176 37.05 16.61 16.37
CA MET A 176 37.41 17.77 15.56
C MET A 176 38.60 17.43 14.67
N SER A 177 38.49 17.76 13.38
CA SER A 177 39.59 17.64 12.44
C SER A 177 40.78 18.46 12.94
N ASP A 178 41.99 18.03 12.59
CA ASP A 178 43.20 18.72 13.05
C ASP A 178 43.26 20.17 12.54
N LEU A 179 42.68 20.43 11.36
CA LEU A 179 42.51 21.77 10.78
C LEU A 179 41.57 22.65 11.64
N ARG A 180 40.48 22.09 12.16
CA ARG A 180 39.58 22.83 13.05
C ARG A 180 40.19 23.03 14.44
N ARG A 181 41.04 22.10 14.91
CA ARG A 181 41.83 22.31 16.14
C ARG A 181 42.89 23.40 15.97
N SER A 182 43.52 23.52 14.79
CA SER A 182 44.48 24.61 14.53
C SER A 182 43.78 25.95 14.36
N ALA A 183 42.61 26.00 13.71
CA ALA A 183 41.80 27.20 13.58
C ALA A 183 41.27 27.69 14.95
N ASN A 184 41.00 26.78 15.87
CA ASN A 184 40.59 27.11 17.24
C ASN A 184 41.75 27.52 18.17
N ARG A 185 43.00 27.65 17.67
CA ARG A 185 44.11 28.21 18.44
C ARG A 185 44.03 29.73 18.39
N ILE A 186 43.93 30.36 19.55
CA ILE A 186 43.92 31.82 19.69
C ILE A 186 45.32 32.27 20.11
N GLN A 187 45.86 33.30 19.45
CA GLN A 187 47.17 33.88 19.77
C GLN A 187 47.00 34.84 20.95
N PHE A 188 47.59 34.49 22.09
CA PHE A 188 47.51 35.31 23.30
C PHE A 188 48.35 36.57 23.16
N GLY A 189 47.76 37.75 23.40
CA GLY A 189 48.45 39.03 23.36
C GLY A 189 48.46 39.73 21.99
N GLU A 190 47.91 39.09 20.94
CA GLU A 190 47.62 39.74 19.67
C GLU A 190 46.12 39.95 19.53
N ILE A 191 45.69 41.18 19.29
CA ILE A 191 44.30 41.50 18.96
C ILE A 191 44.13 41.10 17.50
N THR A 192 43.48 39.95 17.26
CA THR A 192 42.99 39.62 15.92
C THR A 192 41.91 40.63 15.57
N ASP A 193 42.00 41.28 14.41
CA ASP A 193 41.05 42.32 13.96
C ASP A 193 39.62 41.97 14.33
N ASP A 194 38.93 42.92 14.97
CA ASP A 194 37.55 42.81 15.40
C ASP A 194 36.66 42.43 14.21
N ALA A 195 36.40 41.13 14.05
CA ALA A 195 35.30 40.65 13.24
C ALA A 195 34.02 41.01 14.00
N TYR A 196 33.54 42.24 13.80
CA TYR A 196 32.21 42.70 14.16
C TYR A 196 31.17 41.92 13.34
N GLN A 197 30.98 40.65 13.70
CA GLN A 197 29.76 39.90 13.55
C GLN A 197 29.95 38.61 14.33
N SER A 198 29.02 38.33 15.24
CA SER A 198 28.91 37.12 16.04
C SER A 198 28.64 35.86 15.19
N ASP A 199 29.38 35.67 14.10
CA ASP A 199 29.20 34.64 13.08
C ASP A 199 30.55 34.36 12.37
N LEU A 200 31.52 33.85 13.14
CA LEU A 200 32.57 32.99 12.58
C LEU A 200 32.43 31.59 13.19
N GLY A 201 31.21 31.08 13.11
CA GLY A 201 30.96 29.65 13.17
C GLY A 201 31.39 29.03 11.84
N PHE A 202 32.55 28.39 11.80
CA PHE A 202 32.91 27.50 10.69
C PHE A 202 31.79 26.45 10.51
N SER A 203 31.02 26.58 9.44
CA SER A 203 30.25 25.49 8.83
C SER A 203 31.22 24.40 8.37
#